data_AF-A0A1A8SE26-F1
#
_entry.id   AF-A0A1A8SE26-F1
#
_cell.length_a   1.000
_cell.length_b   1.000
_cell.length_c   1.000
_cell.angle_alpha   90.00
_cell.angle_beta   90.00
_cell.angle_gamma   90.00
#
_symmetry.space_group_name_H-M   'P 1'
#
loop_
_entity.id
_entity.type
_entity.pdbx_description
1 polymer ?
#
loop_
_entity_poly.entity_id
_entity_poly.type
_entity_poly.pdbx_seq_one_letter_code
_entity_poly.pdbx_strand_id
1 'polypeptide(L)' 'RGRPSLTSTCLVFIHLKGEHDGLQFTNKVYNSTVKENSRAGTFIANVEASDPADSRQRITYTIFNGNENEIFTI' A
#
# COMPACT_ATOMS: atom_id res chain seq x y z
N ARG A 1 13.70 44.87 32.49
CA ARG A 1 14.35 43.55 32.46
C ARG A 1 13.64 42.68 33.51
N GLY A 2 12.82 41.71 33.10
CA GLY A 2 12.03 40.91 34.06
C GLY A 2 12.88 39.82 34.74
N ARG A 3 12.54 39.55 36.00
CA ARG A 3 12.93 38.33 36.72
C ARG A 3 11.63 37.71 37.24
N PRO A 4 11.15 36.58 36.69
CA PRO A 4 11.76 35.75 35.63
C PRO A 4 11.76 36.41 34.24
N SER A 5 12.44 35.78 33.27
CA SER A 5 12.57 36.27 31.89
C SER A 5 11.18 36.56 31.29
N LEU A 6 11.03 37.72 30.63
CA LEU A 6 9.78 38.09 29.93
C LEU A 6 9.63 37.39 28.57
N THR A 7 10.67 36.68 28.13
CA THR A 7 10.71 36.01 26.84
C THR A 7 11.46 34.68 26.95
N SER A 8 10.94 33.67 26.27
CA SER A 8 11.55 32.34 26.13
C SER A 8 11.32 31.86 24.69
N THR A 9 12.31 31.18 24.13
CA THR A 9 12.24 30.64 22.77
C THR A 9 12.26 29.12 22.85
N CYS A 10 11.38 28.46 22.10
CA CYS A 10 11.30 27.01 22.00
C CYS A 10 11.29 26.60 20.52
N LEU A 11 11.81 25.41 20.22
CA LEU A 11 11.72 24.80 18.90
C LEU A 11 10.34 24.17 18.72
N VAL A 12 9.69 24.52 17.60
CA VAL A 12 8.40 23.93 17.21
C VAL A 12 8.62 23.17 15.90
N PHE A 13 8.43 21.85 15.94
CA PHE A 13 8.45 21.01 14.75
C PHE A 13 7.05 20.91 14.17
N ILE A 14 6.84 21.55 13.01
CA ILE A 14 5.57 21.49 12.28
C ILE A 14 5.68 20.34 11.27
N HIS A 15 4.96 19.24 11.55
CA HIS A 15 4.80 18.15 10.58
C HIS A 15 3.51 18.37 9.80
N LEU A 16 3.64 18.64 8.51
CA LEU A 16 2.49 18.61 7.60
C LEU A 16 2.09 17.14 7.44
N LYS A 17 0.88 16.80 7.90
CA LYS A 17 0.28 15.49 7.61
C LYS A 17 -0.14 15.52 6.14
N GLY A 18 0.80 15.21 5.24
CA GLY A 18 0.45 14.90 3.86
C GLY A 18 -0.59 13.80 3.84
N GLU A 19 -1.50 13.83 2.86
CA GLU A 19 -2.43 12.74 2.63
C GLU A 19 -1.66 11.42 2.68
N HIS A 20 -2.07 10.55 3.57
CA HIS A 20 -1.47 9.24 3.68
C HIS A 20 -1.94 8.44 2.47
N ASP A 21 -1.04 8.16 1.53
CA ASP A 21 -1.35 7.44 0.28
C ASP A 21 -1.92 6.03 0.53
N GLY A 22 -1.85 5.49 1.76
CA GLY A 22 -2.49 4.22 2.11
C GLY A 22 -1.73 3.01 1.56
N LEU A 23 -2.49 1.96 1.29
CA LEU A 23 -2.00 0.74 0.65
C LEU A 23 -1.60 1.02 -0.80
N GLN A 24 -0.38 0.62 -1.16
CA GLN A 24 0.17 0.79 -2.49
C GLN A 24 0.77 -0.52 -2.99
N PHE A 25 0.48 -0.88 -4.25
CA PHE A 25 1.12 -2.01 -4.90
C PHE A 25 2.58 -1.68 -5.26
N THR A 26 3.46 -2.68 -5.23
CA THR A 26 4.86 -2.52 -5.65
C THR A 26 4.97 -2.06 -7.10
N ASN A 27 4.08 -2.54 -7.97
CA ASN A 27 4.00 -2.15 -9.38
C ASN A 27 2.59 -1.69 -9.75
N LYS A 28 2.49 -0.71 -10.65
CA LYS A 28 1.20 -0.26 -11.19
C LYS A 28 0.55 -1.28 -12.14
N VAL A 29 1.36 -2.12 -12.78
CA VAL A 29 0.93 -3.14 -13.75
C VAL A 29 1.80 -4.38 -13.56
N TYR A 30 1.16 -5.55 -13.49
CA TYR A 30 1.81 -6.86 -13.45
C TYR A 30 1.47 -7.62 -14.72
N ASN A 31 2.43 -7.77 -15.63
CA ASN A 31 2.26 -8.52 -16.87
C ASN A 31 2.66 -9.98 -16.67
N SER A 32 1.86 -10.91 -17.16
CA SER A 32 2.14 -12.35 -17.09
C SER A 32 1.52 -13.08 -18.27
N THR A 33 2.09 -14.23 -18.64
CA THR A 33 1.58 -15.09 -19.70
C THR A 33 1.37 -16.49 -19.16
N VAL A 34 0.25 -17.11 -19.56
CA VAL A 34 -0.11 -18.48 -19.19
C VAL A 34 -0.33 -19.29 -20.46
N LYS A 35 0.11 -20.55 -20.47
CA LYS A 35 -0.11 -21.43 -21.61
C LYS A 35 -1.59 -21.83 -21.67
N GLU A 36 -2.12 -21.91 -22.88
CA GLU A 36 -3.44 -22.51 -23.11
C GLU A 36 -3.47 -23.93 -22.55
N ASN A 37 -4.62 -24.35 -22.01
CA ASN A 37 -4.83 -25.65 -21.37
C ASN A 37 -4.00 -25.90 -20.09
N SER A 38 -3.48 -24.83 -19.46
CA SER A 38 -2.94 -24.93 -18.10
C SER A 38 -4.01 -25.44 -17.13
N ARG A 39 -3.59 -26.24 -16.14
CA ARG A 39 -4.52 -26.83 -15.17
C ARG A 39 -5.07 -25.75 -14.23
N ALA A 40 -6.27 -25.96 -13.69
CA ALA A 40 -6.79 -25.12 -12.62
C ALA A 40 -5.81 -25.10 -11.43
N GLY A 41 -5.59 -23.93 -10.85
CA GLY A 41 -4.59 -23.72 -9.80
C GLY A 41 -3.15 -23.54 -10.29
N THR A 42 -2.90 -23.44 -11.60
CA THR A 42 -1.59 -23.00 -12.11
C THR A 42 -1.29 -21.59 -11.59
N PHE A 43 -0.13 -21.45 -10.93
CA PHE A 43 0.37 -20.15 -10.48
C PHE A 43 0.65 -19.23 -11.68
N ILE A 44 0.16 -17.99 -11.61
CA ILE A 44 0.29 -16.99 -12.68
C ILE A 44 1.28 -15.90 -12.29
N ALA A 45 1.01 -15.22 -11.17
CA ALA A 45 1.79 -14.09 -10.70
C ALA A 45 1.66 -13.93 -9.18
N ASN A 46 2.63 -13.24 -8.60
CA ASN A 46 2.54 -12.73 -7.23
C ASN A 46 2.42 -11.20 -7.30
N VAL A 47 1.43 -10.65 -6.61
CA VAL A 47 1.29 -9.20 -6.40
C VAL A 47 1.52 -8.89 -4.94
N GLU A 48 2.04 -7.71 -4.66
CA GLU A 48 2.37 -7.30 -3.31
C GLU A 48 1.96 -5.85 -3.13
N ALA A 49 1.22 -5.59 -2.05
CA ALA A 49 0.92 -4.25 -1.57
C ALA A 49 1.55 -4.05 -0.21
N SER A 50 1.93 -2.81 0.08
CA SER A 50 2.43 -2.40 1.38
C SER A 50 1.88 -1.02 1.72
N ASP A 51 1.86 -0.74 3.01
CA ASP A 51 1.54 0.58 3.54
C ASP A 51 2.78 1.11 4.24
N PRO A 52 3.37 2.20 3.73
CA PRO A 52 4.58 2.77 4.30
C PRO A 52 4.42 3.22 5.76
N ALA A 53 3.20 3.51 6.24
CA ALA A 53 2.96 3.92 7.61
C ALA A 53 2.57 2.75 8.53
N ASP A 54 1.99 1.68 8.01
CA ASP A 54 1.66 0.48 8.79
C ASP A 54 2.15 -0.81 8.12
N SER A 55 3.34 -1.23 8.51
CA SER A 55 3.97 -2.48 8.04
C SER A 55 3.42 -3.74 8.69
N ARG A 56 2.55 -3.64 9.70
CA ARG A 56 2.02 -4.80 10.45
C ARG A 56 0.58 -5.12 10.12
N GLN A 57 -0.07 -4.31 9.29
CA GLN A 57 -1.44 -4.57 8.93
C GLN A 57 -1.59 -5.84 8.08
N ARG A 58 -2.71 -6.54 8.28
CA ARG A 58 -3.09 -7.67 7.44
C ARG A 58 -3.73 -7.15 6.17
N ILE A 59 -3.16 -7.50 5.03
CA ILE A 59 -3.65 -7.10 3.71
C ILE A 59 -4.48 -8.23 3.11
N THR A 60 -5.65 -7.89 2.58
CA THR A 60 -6.55 -8.83 1.86
C THR A 60 -6.66 -8.37 0.42
N TYR A 61 -6.56 -9.31 -0.52
CA TYR A 61 -6.61 -9.04 -1.95
C TYR A 61 -7.93 -9.53 -2.54
N THR A 62 -8.44 -8.81 -3.54
CA THR A 62 -9.66 -9.19 -4.27
C THR A 62 -9.54 -8.76 -5.72
N ILE A 63 -9.99 -9.61 -6.65
CA ILE A 63 -10.12 -9.23 -8.05
C ILE A 63 -11.50 -8.61 -8.25
N PHE A 64 -11.55 -7.30 -8.50
CA PHE A 64 -12.82 -6.57 -8.58
C PHE A 64 -13.39 -6.48 -10.00
N ASN A 65 -12.58 -6.73 -11.04
CA ASN A 65 -12.99 -6.63 -12.44
C ASN A 65 -12.12 -7.50 -13.37
N GLY A 66 -12.60 -7.81 -14.57
CA GLY A 66 -11.86 -8.51 -15.63
C GLY A 66 -11.69 -10.02 -15.42
N ASN A 67 -12.27 -10.58 -14.36
CA ASN A 67 -12.26 -12.00 -14.05
C ASN A 67 -13.58 -12.67 -14.42
N GLU A 68 -13.89 -12.68 -15.72
CA GLU A 68 -15.10 -13.32 -16.24
C GLU A 68 -15.13 -14.80 -15.85
N ASN A 69 -16.30 -15.31 -15.46
CA ASN A 69 -16.52 -16.70 -15.01
C ASN A 69 -15.66 -17.15 -13.81
N GLU A 70 -15.09 -16.21 -13.05
CA GLU A 70 -14.27 -16.51 -11.87
C GLU A 70 -13.07 -17.44 -12.17
N ILE A 71 -12.49 -17.31 -13.37
CA ILE A 71 -11.39 -18.17 -13.86
C ILE A 71 -10.10 -18.00 -13.04
N PHE A 72 -9.89 -16.83 -12.44
CA PHE A 72 -8.75 -16.51 -11.60
C PHE A 72 -9.14 -16.33 -10.13
N THR A 73 -8.19 -16.60 -9.23
CA THR A 73 -8.34 -16.40 -7.78
C THR A 73 -7.08 -15.73 -7.22
N ILE A 74 -7.22 -14.97 -6.12
CA ILE A 74 -6.13 -14.29 -5.42
C ILE A 74 -6.24 -14.48 -3.90
#